data_AF-V4M2P8-F1
#
_entry.id   AF-V4M2P8-F1
#
_cell.length_a   1.000
_cell.length_b   1.000
_cell.length_c   1.000
_cell.angle_alpha   90.00
_cell.angle_beta   90.00
_cell.angle_gamma   90.00
#
_symmetry.space_group_name_H-M   'P 1'
#
loop_
_entity.id
_entity.type
_entity.pdbx_description
1 polymer ?
#
loop_
_entity_poly.entity_id
_entity_poly.type
_entity_poly.pdbx_seq_one_letter_code
_entity_poly.pdbx_strand_id
1 'polypeptide(L)'
;MVRMVRSCLQSMLKLVNSILGMVGIAMILYAVWLIRQWQEQMGNLPFADSDHPAPWFIYAFLGLGAILSVVTCAGHIAAETVNGCCLYLYMGFIVLLIMVEGGVVADIFLNRDWKEDFPEDPSGAFHQFSKFIESNFKICRWIGLSIVCVQGVSVLLAMLLKALGPHRHYDSDDEYNESTVALLRDARQPPPYVVGEPIYGAKPESWRVRINERANR
;
A
#
# COMPACT_ATOMS: atom_id res chain seq x y z
N MET A 1 6.17 27.17 6.32
CA MET A 1 7.28 26.29 5.90
C MET A 1 6.89 24.81 5.89
N VAL A 2 6.43 24.23 7.02
CA VAL A 2 6.06 22.80 7.12
C VAL A 2 5.04 22.33 6.07
N ARG A 3 4.02 23.14 5.77
CA ARG A 3 3.01 22.82 4.73
C ARG A 3 3.63 22.67 3.32
N MET A 4 4.49 23.61 2.94
CA MET A 4 5.19 23.57 1.64
C MET A 4 6.12 22.36 1.53
N VAL A 5 6.84 22.03 2.61
CA VAL A 5 7.71 20.85 2.65
C VAL A 5 6.89 19.58 2.50
N ARG A 6 5.74 19.46 3.18
CA ARG A 6 4.85 18.30 3.02
C ARG A 6 4.34 18.16 1.58
N SER A 7 3.82 19.22 0.98
CA SER A 7 3.34 19.19 -0.42
C SER A 7 4.46 18.81 -1.39
N CYS A 8 5.68 19.30 -1.15
CA CYS A 8 6.86 18.92 -1.91
C CYS A 8 7.18 17.42 -1.77
N LEU A 9 7.21 16.89 -0.53
CA LEU A 9 7.45 15.47 -0.27
C LEU A 9 6.36 14.57 -0.88
N GLN A 10 5.08 14.96 -0.79
CA GLN A 10 3.98 14.26 -1.43
C GLN A 10 4.12 14.24 -2.94
N SER A 11 4.47 15.39 -3.55
CA SER A 11 4.69 15.48 -4.99
C SER A 11 5.85 14.62 -5.45
N MET A 12 6.98 14.63 -4.72
CA MET A 12 8.14 13.78 -5.01
C MET A 12 7.79 12.29 -4.90
N LEU A 13 7.09 11.88 -3.85
CA LEU A 13 6.69 10.49 -3.67
C LEU A 13 5.71 10.04 -4.78
N LYS A 14 4.76 10.90 -5.18
CA LYS A 14 3.88 10.63 -6.33
C LYS A 14 4.65 10.55 -7.64
N LEU A 15 5.64 11.42 -7.86
CA LEU A 15 6.47 11.42 -9.06
C LEU A 15 7.27 10.12 -9.19
N VAL A 16 7.96 9.72 -8.12
CA VAL A 16 8.75 8.48 -8.12
C VAL A 16 7.86 7.26 -8.36
N ASN A 17 6.70 7.18 -7.68
CA ASN A 17 5.76 6.09 -7.90
C ASN A 17 5.15 6.12 -9.30
N SER A 18 4.87 7.30 -9.87
CA SER A 18 4.36 7.40 -11.24
C SER A 18 5.37 6.88 -12.27
N ILE A 19 6.66 7.19 -12.11
CA ILE A 19 7.73 6.64 -12.95
C ILE A 19 7.77 5.11 -12.83
N LEU A 20 7.69 4.58 -11.59
CA LEU A 20 7.67 3.14 -11.35
C LEU A 20 6.44 2.47 -11.97
N GLY A 21 5.28 3.12 -11.94
CA GLY A 21 4.06 2.65 -12.58
C GLY A 21 4.18 2.58 -14.09
N MET A 22 4.78 3.60 -14.71
CA MET A 22 5.06 3.59 -16.14
C MET A 22 5.99 2.43 -16.54
N VAL A 23 7.02 2.15 -15.72
CA VAL A 23 7.89 0.98 -15.91
C VAL A 23 7.08 -0.32 -15.77
N GLY A 24 6.24 -0.45 -14.74
CA GLY A 24 5.38 -1.63 -14.55
C GLY A 24 4.43 -1.87 -15.72
N ILE A 25 3.77 -0.81 -16.22
CA ILE A 25 2.90 -0.89 -17.40
C ILE A 25 3.69 -1.30 -18.64
N ALA A 26 4.86 -0.70 -18.88
CA ALA A 26 5.73 -1.07 -19.99
C ALA A 26 6.16 -2.54 -19.91
N MET A 27 6.49 -3.03 -18.72
CA MET A 27 6.80 -4.45 -18.49
C MET A 27 5.62 -5.36 -18.82
N ILE A 28 4.41 -5.00 -18.39
CA ILE A 28 3.19 -5.77 -18.69
C ILE A 28 2.95 -5.81 -20.20
N LEU A 29 3.00 -4.66 -20.89
CA LEU A 29 2.81 -4.58 -22.34
C LEU A 29 3.85 -5.41 -23.09
N TYR A 30 5.12 -5.34 -22.66
CA TYR A 30 6.19 -6.15 -23.25
C TYR A 30 6.00 -7.64 -22.99
N ALA A 31 5.58 -8.04 -21.78
CA ALA A 31 5.27 -9.42 -21.47
C ALA A 31 4.12 -9.95 -22.34
N VAL A 32 3.03 -9.18 -22.48
CA VAL A 32 1.90 -9.54 -23.36
C VAL A 32 2.35 -9.67 -24.81
N TRP A 33 3.24 -8.80 -25.27
CA TRP A 33 3.85 -8.92 -26.59
C TRP A 33 4.68 -10.20 -26.74
N LEU A 34 5.50 -10.55 -25.74
CA LEU A 34 6.25 -11.82 -25.72
C LEU A 34 5.33 -13.04 -25.73
N ILE A 35 4.22 -13.02 -24.99
CA ILE A 35 3.20 -14.09 -25.03
C ILE A 35 2.67 -14.26 -26.45
N ARG A 36 2.31 -13.15 -27.11
CA ARG A 36 1.79 -13.18 -28.48
C ARG A 36 2.83 -13.75 -29.45
N GLN A 37 4.07 -13.27 -29.37
CA GLN A 37 5.16 -13.77 -30.23
C GLN A 37 5.39 -15.26 -30.03
N TRP A 38 5.39 -15.74 -28.78
CA TRP A 38 5.55 -17.14 -28.45
C TRP A 38 4.40 -18.01 -29.00
N GLN A 39 3.15 -17.53 -28.89
CA GLN A 39 1.98 -18.20 -29.48
C GLN A 39 2.07 -18.30 -31.01
N GLU A 40 2.51 -17.24 -31.69
CA GLU A 40 2.72 -17.25 -33.14
C GLU A 40 3.81 -18.26 -33.56
N GLN A 41 4.89 -18.38 -32.77
CA GLN A 41 5.94 -19.37 -33.03
C GLN A 41 5.46 -20.80 -32.81
N MET A 42 4.69 -21.06 -31.75
CA MET A 42 4.16 -22.41 -31.49
C MET A 42 3.06 -22.82 -32.47
N GLY A 43 2.20 -21.90 -32.91
CA GLY A 43 1.14 -22.19 -33.88
C GLY A 43 1.64 -22.53 -35.28
N ASN A 44 2.87 -22.15 -35.62
CA ASN A 44 3.52 -22.47 -36.90
C ASN A 44 4.30 -23.79 -36.88
N LEU A 45 4.40 -24.48 -35.73
CA LEU A 45 5.10 -25.76 -35.64
C LEU A 45 4.16 -26.89 -36.10
N PRO A 46 4.54 -27.72 -37.10
CA PRO A 46 3.68 -28.76 -37.66
C PRO A 46 3.35 -29.93 -36.71
N PHE A 47 3.91 -29.92 -35.49
CA PHE A 47 3.78 -30.96 -34.47
C PHE A 47 3.56 -30.36 -33.07
N ALA A 48 2.64 -29.40 -32.93
CA ALA A 48 2.29 -28.83 -31.62
C ALA A 48 1.53 -29.85 -30.74
N ASP A 49 2.25 -30.84 -30.21
CA ASP A 49 1.77 -31.72 -29.14
C ASP A 49 1.58 -30.91 -27.85
N SER A 50 0.64 -31.37 -27.02
CA SER A 50 0.05 -30.62 -25.89
C SER A 50 0.97 -30.44 -24.68
N ASP A 51 2.22 -30.89 -24.76
CA ASP A 51 3.14 -31.04 -23.62
C ASP A 51 4.21 -29.92 -23.53
N HIS A 52 4.02 -28.80 -24.21
CA HIS A 52 4.97 -27.70 -24.14
C HIS A 52 4.95 -27.06 -22.74
N PRO A 53 6.09 -27.00 -22.02
CA PRO A 53 6.14 -26.38 -20.70
C PRO A 53 5.71 -24.91 -20.78
N ALA A 54 5.06 -24.42 -19.74
CA ALA A 54 4.67 -23.01 -19.68
C ALA A 54 5.92 -22.12 -19.68
N PRO A 55 5.96 -21.01 -20.45
CA PRO A 55 7.09 -20.09 -20.52
C PRO A 55 7.18 -19.29 -19.22
N TRP A 56 7.78 -19.91 -18.21
CA TRP A 56 7.83 -19.44 -16.84
C TRP A 56 8.42 -18.02 -16.74
N PHE A 57 9.42 -17.71 -17.57
CA PHE A 57 10.08 -16.41 -17.57
C PHE A 57 9.13 -15.28 -17.99
N ILE A 58 8.29 -15.51 -19.01
CA ILE A 58 7.32 -14.52 -19.48
C ILE A 58 6.28 -14.23 -18.38
N TYR A 59 5.79 -15.27 -17.69
CA TYR A 59 4.85 -15.11 -16.57
C TYR A 59 5.50 -14.45 -15.35
N ALA A 60 6.76 -14.75 -15.05
CA ALA A 60 7.50 -14.08 -13.99
C ALA A 60 7.69 -12.58 -14.30
N PHE A 61 8.02 -12.24 -15.55
CA PHE A 61 8.17 -10.85 -15.99
C PHE A 61 6.83 -10.10 -15.96
N LEU A 62 5.73 -10.74 -16.37
CA LEU A 62 4.37 -10.21 -16.26
C LEU A 62 3.97 -9.99 -14.80
N GLY A 63 4.22 -10.97 -13.93
CA GLY A 63 3.93 -10.92 -12.50
C GLY A 63 4.70 -9.80 -11.80
N LEU A 64 5.99 -9.64 -12.12
CA LEU A 64 6.81 -8.54 -11.61
C LEU A 64 6.24 -7.18 -12.04
N GLY A 65 5.84 -7.03 -13.30
CA GLY A 65 5.18 -5.82 -13.80
C GLY A 65 3.88 -5.51 -13.04
N ALA A 66 3.05 -6.52 -12.81
CA ALA A 66 1.81 -6.38 -12.04
C ALA A 66 2.07 -5.96 -10.58
N ILE A 67 3.07 -6.58 -9.92
CA ILE A 67 3.47 -6.20 -8.55
C ILE A 67 3.90 -4.74 -8.52
N LEU A 68 4.74 -4.29 -9.45
CA LEU A 68 5.18 -2.89 -9.53
C LEU A 68 3.99 -1.93 -9.72
N SER A 69 2.98 -2.31 -10.53
CA SER A 69 1.75 -1.54 -10.68
C SER A 69 0.96 -1.45 -9.36
N VAL A 70 0.82 -2.56 -8.62
CA VAL A 70 0.13 -2.54 -7.30
C VAL A 70 0.88 -1.68 -6.30
N VAL A 71 2.21 -1.81 -6.21
CA VAL A 71 3.05 -0.98 -5.34
C VAL A 71 2.92 0.51 -5.68
N THR A 72 2.84 0.82 -6.97
CA THR A 72 2.61 2.19 -7.44
C THR A 72 1.25 2.72 -6.99
N CYS A 73 0.17 1.96 -7.19
CA CYS A 73 -1.17 2.35 -6.72
C CYS A 73 -1.18 2.58 -5.20
N ALA A 74 -0.57 1.67 -4.43
CA ALA A 74 -0.42 1.83 -2.99
C ALA A 74 0.38 3.09 -2.63
N GLY A 75 1.43 3.42 -3.38
CA GLY A 75 2.24 4.63 -3.20
C GLY A 75 1.48 5.93 -3.46
N HIS A 76 0.66 5.97 -4.52
CA HIS A 76 -0.23 7.12 -4.78
C HIS A 76 -1.26 7.31 -3.67
N ILE A 77 -1.92 6.22 -3.24
CA ILE A 77 -2.88 6.25 -2.13
C ILE A 77 -2.21 6.67 -0.83
N ALA A 78 -1.01 6.16 -0.54
CA ALA A 78 -0.24 6.52 0.65
C ALA A 78 0.15 8.00 0.66
N ALA A 79 0.55 8.56 -0.50
CA ALA A 79 0.89 9.97 -0.63
C ALA A 79 -0.33 10.90 -0.45
N GLU A 80 -1.51 10.46 -0.89
CA GLU A 80 -2.77 11.24 -0.81
C GLU A 80 -3.42 11.18 0.56
N THR A 81 -3.61 9.96 1.09
CA THR A 81 -4.34 9.76 2.34
C THR A 81 -3.53 10.22 3.55
N VAL A 82 -2.19 10.16 3.48
CA VAL A 82 -1.28 10.32 4.63
C VAL A 82 -1.79 9.56 5.87
N ASN A 83 -2.51 8.47 5.64
CA ASN A 83 -3.02 7.60 6.68
C ASN A 83 -1.88 6.68 7.11
N GLY A 84 -1.71 6.50 8.42
CA GLY A 84 -0.66 5.64 8.95
C GLY A 84 -0.70 4.24 8.34
N CYS A 85 -1.89 3.64 8.24
CA CYS A 85 -2.07 2.28 7.70
C CYS A 85 -1.60 2.15 6.24
N CYS A 86 -2.08 3.02 5.34
CA CYS A 86 -1.69 2.99 3.92
C CYS A 86 -0.19 3.20 3.73
N LEU A 87 0.40 4.08 4.54
CA LEU A 87 1.83 4.37 4.49
C LEU A 87 2.69 3.20 5.01
N TYR A 88 2.23 2.48 6.04
CA TYR A 88 2.87 1.24 6.49
C TYR A 88 2.76 0.12 5.46
N LEU A 89 1.59 -0.04 4.82
CA LEU A 89 1.42 -1.02 3.73
C LEU A 89 2.39 -0.73 2.58
N TYR A 90 2.47 0.53 2.14
CA TYR A 90 3.41 0.96 1.12
C TYR A 90 4.87 0.69 1.52
N MET A 91 5.30 1.10 2.72
CA MET A 91 6.66 0.83 3.18
C MET A 91 6.95 -0.66 3.32
N GLY A 92 5.96 -1.46 3.74
CA GLY A 92 6.03 -2.91 3.77
C GLY A 92 6.32 -3.49 2.38
N PHE A 93 5.59 -3.05 1.36
CA PHE A 93 5.86 -3.47 -0.03
C PHE A 93 7.27 -3.10 -0.50
N ILE A 94 7.74 -1.87 -0.23
CA ILE A 94 9.09 -1.46 -0.63
C ILE A 94 10.17 -2.28 0.10
N VAL A 95 9.99 -2.56 1.40
CA VAL A 95 10.90 -3.43 2.16
C VAL A 95 10.91 -4.84 1.60
N LEU A 96 9.75 -5.39 1.23
CA LEU A 96 9.67 -6.71 0.57
C LEU A 96 10.42 -6.71 -0.76
N LEU A 97 10.30 -5.66 -1.58
CA LEU A 97 11.07 -5.53 -2.82
C LEU A 97 12.58 -5.47 -2.56
N ILE A 98 13.03 -4.69 -1.57
CA ILE A 98 14.44 -4.64 -1.17
C ILE A 98 14.94 -6.02 -0.71
N MET A 99 14.13 -6.76 0.05
CA MET A 99 14.49 -8.10 0.51
C MET A 99 14.60 -9.09 -0.64
N VAL A 100 13.68 -9.04 -1.61
CA VAL A 100 13.73 -9.88 -2.83
C VAL A 100 14.96 -9.51 -3.67
N GLU A 101 15.23 -8.22 -3.90
CA GLU A 101 16.42 -7.77 -4.63
C GLU A 101 17.71 -8.19 -3.93
N GLY A 102 17.79 -8.01 -2.61
CA GLY A 102 18.92 -8.46 -1.80
C GLY A 102 19.11 -9.98 -1.86
N GLY A 103 18.01 -10.73 -1.84
CA GLY A 103 18.01 -12.19 -2.01
C GLY A 103 18.57 -12.61 -3.37
N VAL A 104 18.07 -12.02 -4.46
CA VAL A 104 18.56 -12.30 -5.82
C VAL A 104 20.04 -11.91 -5.98
N VAL A 105 20.46 -10.76 -5.45
CA VAL A 105 21.87 -10.34 -5.51
C VAL A 105 22.76 -11.27 -4.69
N ALA A 106 22.32 -11.69 -3.50
CA ALA A 106 23.05 -12.63 -2.67
C ALA A 106 23.16 -14.01 -3.34
N ASP A 107 22.08 -14.48 -3.97
CA ASP A 107 22.03 -15.74 -4.70
C ASP A 107 23.01 -15.74 -5.89
N ILE A 108 22.97 -14.69 -6.72
CA ILE A 108 23.93 -14.50 -7.83
C ILE A 108 25.39 -14.42 -7.33
N PHE A 109 25.62 -13.88 -6.13
CA PHE A 109 26.97 -13.72 -5.58
C PHE A 109 27.51 -15.00 -4.93
N LEU A 110 26.64 -15.78 -4.27
CA LEU A 110 27.00 -17.02 -3.59
C LEU A 110 27.02 -18.23 -4.53
N ASN A 111 26.14 -18.26 -5.52
CA ASN A 111 26.07 -19.33 -6.51
C ASN A 111 26.78 -18.93 -7.81
N ARG A 112 27.96 -19.52 -8.07
CA ARG A 112 28.71 -19.28 -9.31
C ARG A 112 27.97 -19.77 -10.55
N ASP A 113 27.08 -20.75 -10.37
CA ASP A 113 26.33 -21.41 -11.44
C ASP A 113 24.82 -21.12 -11.31
N TRP A 114 24.44 -19.96 -10.76
CA TRP A 114 23.04 -19.53 -10.55
C TRP A 114 22.13 -19.65 -11.77
N LYS A 115 22.70 -19.65 -12.98
CA LYS A 115 21.96 -19.83 -14.24
C LYS A 115 21.43 -21.25 -14.42
N GLU A 116 22.09 -22.25 -13.82
CA GLU A 116 21.72 -23.68 -13.92
C GLU A 116 20.53 -24.04 -13.01
N ASP A 117 20.22 -23.20 -12.02
CA ASP A 117 19.09 -23.42 -11.10
C ASP A 117 17.72 -23.16 -11.78
N PHE A 118 17.71 -22.44 -12.90
CA PHE A 118 16.49 -22.10 -13.61
C PHE A 118 16.11 -23.20 -14.61
N PRO A 119 14.82 -23.59 -14.66
CA PRO A 119 14.36 -24.52 -15.68
C PRO A 119 14.52 -23.92 -17.07
N GLU A 120 14.73 -24.78 -18.07
CA GLU A 120 14.88 -24.33 -19.45
C GLU A 120 13.61 -23.60 -19.92
N ASP A 121 13.77 -22.40 -20.45
CA ASP A 121 12.66 -21.56 -20.91
C ASP A 121 12.33 -21.87 -22.37
N PRO A 122 11.16 -22.45 -22.68
CA PRO A 122 10.78 -22.82 -24.04
C PRO A 122 10.60 -21.61 -24.96
N SER A 123 10.42 -20.40 -24.40
CA SER A 123 10.31 -19.19 -25.22
C SER A 123 11.66 -18.63 -25.68
N GLY A 124 12.77 -19.07 -25.08
CA GLY A 124 14.10 -18.53 -25.32
C GLY A 124 14.29 -17.07 -24.87
N ALA A 125 13.27 -16.44 -24.27
CA ALA A 125 13.32 -15.06 -23.79
C ALA A 125 14.32 -14.92 -22.62
N PHE A 126 14.36 -15.90 -21.72
CA PHE A 126 15.34 -15.94 -20.64
C PHE A 126 16.78 -15.98 -21.17
N HIS A 127 17.05 -16.77 -22.21
CA HIS A 127 18.38 -16.88 -22.79
C HIS A 127 18.84 -15.53 -23.39
N GLN A 128 17.94 -14.85 -24.12
CA GLN A 128 18.23 -13.51 -24.66
C GLN A 128 18.47 -12.49 -23.55
N PHE A 129 17.67 -12.51 -22.48
CA PHE A 129 17.82 -11.63 -21.32
C PHE A 129 19.14 -11.88 -20.57
N SER A 130 19.48 -13.14 -20.31
CA SER A 130 20.73 -13.53 -19.64
C SER A 130 21.95 -13.06 -20.44
N LYS A 131 21.92 -13.22 -21.78
CA LYS A 131 22.97 -12.71 -22.67
C LYS A 131 23.09 -11.19 -22.65
N PHE A 132 21.97 -10.48 -22.54
CA PHE A 132 21.95 -9.02 -22.39
C PHE A 132 22.60 -8.57 -21.09
N ILE A 133 22.28 -9.21 -19.96
CA ILE A 133 22.90 -8.93 -18.66
C ILE A 133 24.40 -9.16 -18.73
N GLU A 134 24.83 -10.29 -19.29
CA GLU A 134 26.25 -10.64 -19.37
C GLU A 134 27.03 -9.63 -20.23
N SER A 135 26.45 -9.21 -21.34
CA SER A 135 27.06 -8.20 -22.23
C SER A 135 27.15 -6.81 -21.58
N ASN A 136 26.23 -6.49 -20.66
CA ASN A 136 26.08 -5.15 -20.09
C ASN A 136 26.20 -5.11 -18.56
N PHE A 137 26.91 -6.08 -17.96
CA PHE A 137 26.92 -6.29 -16.51
C PHE A 137 27.24 -5.03 -15.70
N LYS A 138 28.20 -4.21 -16.16
CA LYS A 138 28.54 -2.94 -15.51
C LYS A 138 27.35 -2.00 -15.43
N ILE A 139 26.58 -1.88 -16.51
CA ILE A 139 25.39 -1.02 -16.59
C ILE A 139 24.28 -1.60 -15.71
N CYS A 140 24.02 -2.92 -15.80
CA CYS A 140 23.04 -3.60 -14.96
C CYS A 140 23.34 -3.43 -13.46
N ARG A 141 24.61 -3.47 -13.05
CA ARG A 141 25.01 -3.23 -11.66
C ARG A 141 24.64 -1.81 -11.19
N TRP A 142 24.91 -0.79 -12.01
CA TRP A 142 24.54 0.60 -11.69
C TRP A 142 23.01 0.80 -11.68
N ILE A 143 22.29 0.13 -12.59
CA ILE A 143 20.83 0.12 -12.59
C ILE A 143 20.30 -0.50 -11.30
N GLY A 144 20.78 -1.67 -10.91
CA GLY A 144 20.39 -2.32 -9.65
C GLY A 144 20.67 -1.45 -8.42
N LEU A 145 21.86 -0.83 -8.35
CA LEU A 145 22.17 0.11 -7.27
C LEU A 145 21.22 1.31 -7.26
N SER A 146 20.88 1.86 -8.43
CA SER A 146 19.94 2.96 -8.59
C SER A 146 18.55 2.59 -8.08
N ILE A 147 18.06 1.38 -8.40
CA ILE A 147 16.75 0.89 -7.95
C ILE A 147 16.69 0.83 -6.42
N VAL A 148 17.68 0.22 -5.78
CA VAL A 148 17.77 0.16 -4.31
C VAL A 148 17.84 1.56 -3.69
N CYS A 149 18.58 2.48 -4.32
CA CYS A 149 18.65 3.88 -3.87
C CYS A 149 17.28 4.57 -3.95
N VAL A 150 16.56 4.42 -5.07
CA VAL A 150 15.23 5.01 -5.26
C VAL A 150 14.23 4.42 -4.26
N GLN A 151 14.27 3.12 -4.00
CA GLN A 151 13.46 2.47 -2.96
C GLN A 151 13.77 3.02 -1.57
N GLY A 152 15.06 3.17 -1.22
CA GLY A 152 15.49 3.78 0.04
C GLY A 152 15.01 5.23 0.20
N VAL A 153 15.14 6.05 -0.84
CA VAL A 153 14.60 7.42 -0.86
C VAL A 153 13.08 7.41 -0.70
N SER A 154 12.37 6.48 -1.33
CA SER A 154 10.91 6.36 -1.23
C SER A 154 10.45 6.05 0.19
N VAL A 155 11.16 5.15 0.90
CA VAL A 155 10.92 4.86 2.33
C VAL A 155 11.22 6.10 3.19
N LEU A 156 12.32 6.80 2.93
CA LEU A 156 12.65 8.04 3.65
C LEU A 156 11.58 9.12 3.46
N LEU A 157 11.11 9.33 2.23
CA LEU A 157 10.03 10.27 1.92
C LEU A 157 8.74 9.89 2.66
N ALA A 158 8.38 8.60 2.66
CA ALA A 158 7.22 8.10 3.40
C ALA A 158 7.37 8.33 4.92
N MET A 159 8.53 8.02 5.49
CA MET A 159 8.83 8.26 6.91
C MET A 159 8.75 9.73 7.28
N LEU A 160 9.28 10.63 6.45
CA LEU A 160 9.19 12.07 6.67
C LEU A 160 7.74 12.55 6.60
N LEU A 161 6.95 12.09 5.63
CA LEU A 161 5.53 12.40 5.53
C LEU A 161 4.74 11.95 6.77
N LYS A 162 5.10 10.79 7.33
CA LYS A 162 4.55 10.31 8.60
C LYS A 162 4.92 11.19 9.77
N ALA A 163 6.20 11.55 9.89
CA ALA A 163 6.72 12.36 10.99
C ALA A 163 6.12 13.77 11.02
N LEU A 164 5.76 14.31 9.86
CA LEU A 164 5.07 15.60 9.74
C LEU A 164 3.60 15.57 10.23
N GLY A 165 3.04 14.39 10.54
CA GLY A 165 1.72 14.19 11.14
C GLY A 165 0.54 14.53 10.22
N PRO A 166 -0.71 14.13 10.53
CA PRO A 166 -1.91 14.51 9.77
C PRO A 166 -2.12 16.04 9.75
N HIS A 167 -2.60 16.58 8.63
CA HIS A 167 -3.05 17.97 8.60
C HIS A 167 -4.40 18.06 9.32
N ARG A 168 -4.54 18.94 10.33
CA ARG A 168 -5.83 19.27 10.98
C ARG A 168 -6.72 20.10 10.04
N HIS A 169 -7.02 19.57 8.85
CA HIS A 169 -8.00 20.19 7.98
C HIS A 169 -8.78 19.10 7.23
N TYR A 170 -9.59 18.39 8.01
CA TYR A 170 -10.88 17.86 7.56
C TYR A 170 -11.90 18.63 8.39
N ASP A 171 -12.26 19.81 7.89
CA ASP A 171 -13.40 20.56 8.36
C ASP A 171 -14.01 21.18 7.11
N SER A 172 -15.32 20.98 6.92
CA SER A 172 -16.16 21.27 5.74
C SER A 172 -16.44 20.08 4.81
N ASP A 173 -17.59 19.44 5.10
CA ASP A 173 -18.62 18.98 4.16
C ASP A 173 -18.95 17.47 4.08
N ASP A 174 -18.74 16.71 5.16
CA ASP A 174 -19.56 15.53 5.42
C ASP A 174 -20.01 15.50 6.90
N GLU A 175 -21.21 16.01 7.10
CA GLU A 175 -22.05 15.81 8.26
C GLU A 175 -22.16 14.32 8.58
N TYR A 176 -21.56 13.86 9.70
CA TYR A 176 -22.21 12.95 10.65
C TYR A 176 -21.35 12.83 11.94
N ASN A 177 -21.82 13.56 12.96
CA ASN A 177 -21.87 13.17 14.37
C ASN A 177 -20.71 13.51 15.33
N GLU A 178 -20.24 14.77 15.32
CA GLU A 178 -19.46 15.35 16.43
C GLU A 178 -20.32 15.73 17.66
N SER A 179 -21.64 15.84 17.51
CA SER A 179 -22.58 16.21 18.58
C SER A 179 -22.71 15.14 19.68
N THR A 180 -22.48 13.87 19.35
CA THR A 180 -22.55 12.76 20.32
C THR A 180 -21.35 12.76 21.29
N VAL A 181 -20.18 13.24 20.86
CA VAL A 181 -18.97 13.30 21.70
C VAL A 181 -18.98 14.52 22.64
N ALA A 182 -19.60 15.63 22.21
CA ALA A 182 -19.75 16.83 23.04
C ALA A 182 -20.77 16.64 24.18
N LEU A 183 -21.92 16.02 23.91
CA LEU A 183 -22.96 15.77 24.94
C LEU A 183 -22.51 14.82 26.05
N LEU A 184 -21.64 13.86 25.74
CA LEU A 184 -21.05 12.94 26.73
C LEU A 184 -19.99 13.61 27.62
N ARG A 185 -19.38 14.70 27.13
CA ARG A 185 -18.34 15.43 27.86
C ARG A 185 -18.92 16.47 28.82
N ASP A 186 -20.07 17.05 28.48
CA ASP A 186 -20.75 18.06 29.29
C ASP A 186 -21.46 17.46 30.52
N ALA A 187 -21.86 16.18 30.45
CA ALA A 187 -22.47 15.47 31.58
C ALA A 187 -21.51 15.16 32.76
N ARG A 188 -20.22 15.52 32.68
CA ARG A 188 -19.20 15.21 33.71
C ARG A 188 -18.74 16.41 34.56
N GLN A 189 -19.36 17.59 34.44
CA GLN A 189 -19.04 18.73 35.29
C GLN A 189 -20.23 19.11 36.19
N PRO A 190 -20.14 18.95 37.52
CA PRO A 190 -21.09 19.60 38.42
C PRO A 190 -20.74 21.09 38.56
N PRO A 191 -21.73 22.01 38.66
CA PRO A 191 -21.46 23.44 38.80
C PRO A 191 -21.00 23.79 40.23
N PRO A 192 -20.22 24.87 40.42
CA PRO A 192 -19.85 25.35 41.74
C PRO A 192 -20.98 26.24 42.30
N TYR A 193 -21.57 25.88 43.44
CA TYR A 193 -22.31 26.85 44.23
C TYR A 193 -22.01 26.67 45.72
N VAL A 194 -21.64 27.77 46.35
CA VAL A 194 -21.55 27.96 47.80
C VAL A 194 -22.66 28.94 48.15
N VAL A 195 -23.47 28.64 49.17
CA VAL A 195 -24.00 29.54 50.23
C VAL A 195 -25.14 28.84 50.98
N GLY A 196 -24.91 28.60 52.28
CA GLY A 196 -25.84 28.80 53.42
C GLY A 196 -27.16 28.02 53.52
N GLU A 197 -27.29 27.21 54.57
CA GLU A 197 -28.57 26.82 55.23
C GLU A 197 -28.68 27.55 56.60
N PRO A 198 -29.81 27.51 57.36
CA PRO A 198 -31.18 26.97 57.10
C PRO A 198 -32.31 27.96 57.51
N ILE A 199 -33.62 27.65 57.32
CA ILE A 199 -34.77 27.93 58.25
C ILE A 199 -36.08 27.19 57.81
N TYR A 200 -36.56 26.32 58.71
CA TYR A 200 -37.91 25.80 59.07
C TYR A 200 -39.23 26.03 58.26
N GLY A 201 -40.00 24.92 58.15
CA GLY A 201 -41.49 24.81 58.25
C GLY A 201 -42.28 24.85 56.92
N ALA A 202 -43.28 23.99 56.59
CA ALA A 202 -44.24 23.25 57.41
C ALA A 202 -44.98 22.10 56.67
N LYS A 203 -45.26 21.03 57.43
CA LYS A 203 -46.39 20.03 57.46
C LYS A 203 -46.64 18.95 56.36
N PRO A 204 -46.97 17.70 56.78
CA PRO A 204 -47.35 16.57 55.93
C PRO A 204 -48.88 16.36 55.84
N GLU A 205 -49.31 15.23 55.24
CA GLU A 205 -50.66 14.70 54.96
C GLU A 205 -51.10 14.90 53.48
N SER A 206 -51.39 13.87 52.67
CA SER A 206 -52.34 12.78 52.95
C SER A 206 -52.18 11.61 51.96
N TRP A 207 -52.42 10.41 52.49
CA TRP A 207 -52.53 9.14 51.78
C TRP A 207 -53.81 9.04 50.92
N ARG A 208 -53.71 8.50 49.70
CA ARG A 208 -54.79 7.68 49.11
C ARG A 208 -54.28 6.63 48.11
N VAL A 209 -54.47 5.39 48.53
CA VAL A 209 -54.40 4.11 47.80
C VAL A 209 -55.47 4.05 46.69
N ARG A 210 -55.14 3.46 45.52
CA ARG A 210 -55.99 2.41 44.92
C ARG A 210 -55.24 1.52 43.93
N ILE A 211 -55.18 0.25 44.28
CA ILE A 211 -54.71 -0.89 43.51
C ILE A 211 -55.88 -1.42 42.64
N ASN A 212 -55.57 -1.68 41.36
CA ASN A 212 -56.04 -2.72 40.42
C ASN A 212 -57.50 -3.22 40.44
N GLU A 213 -58.17 -3.27 39.26
CA GLU A 213 -58.97 -4.43 38.83
C GLU A 213 -59.56 -4.34 37.39
N ARG A 214 -59.76 -5.55 36.80
CA ARG A 214 -60.47 -5.97 35.57
C ARG A 214 -59.57 -6.14 34.33
N ALA A 215 -59.00 -7.31 34.03
CA ALA A 215 -59.59 -8.64 33.80
C ALA A 215 -60.61 -8.68 32.64
N ASN A 216 -60.10 -9.15 31.50
CA ASN A 216 -60.69 -10.06 30.51
C ASN A 216 -62.15 -9.85 30.08
N ARG A 217 -62.34 -9.45 28.81
CA ARG A 217 -63.42 -9.91 27.95
C ARG A 217 -62.94 -9.95 26.50
#